data_AF-A0AAW1HSM1-F1
#
_entry.id   AF-A0AAW1HSM1-F1
#
_cell.length_a   1.000
_cell.length_b   1.000
_cell.length_c   1.000
_cell.angle_alpha   90.00
_cell.angle_beta   90.00
_cell.angle_gamma   90.00
#
_symmetry.space_group_name_H-M   'P 1'
#
loop_
_entity.id
_entity.type
_entity.pdbx_description
1 polymer ?
#
loop_
_entity_poly.entity_id
_entity_poly.type
_entity_poly.pdbx_seq_one_letter_code
_entity_poly.pdbx_strand_id
1 'polypeptide(L)'
;MEKITINGATTLYEIESIKPHLPTRLHCARGEGRTVYLSNDDSVYTAPEESGGLPREPYEPTLEELQTVKLATVNTACNAVITAGCDVTLTDGSIEHYSLSETDQINLSAAVAAVQAGAAAYPYHADGELCKMYSADDIALIGTAATGHKLYHTTYCNHLRAWIQQVKTTEELDAIYYGAELPDDLASNMNTILTAVSEGA
;
A
#
# COMPACT_ATOMS: atom_id res chain seq x y z
N MET A 1 -27.45 41.59 -32.00
CA MET A 1 -28.31 40.40 -32.19
C MET A 1 -28.76 40.34 -33.63
N GLU A 2 -28.60 39.19 -34.29
CA GLU A 2 -29.04 38.95 -35.66
C GLU A 2 -30.17 37.93 -35.69
N LYS A 3 -31.09 38.08 -36.65
CA LYS A 3 -32.15 37.10 -36.91
C LYS A 3 -31.60 36.04 -37.84
N ILE A 4 -31.51 34.81 -37.36
CA ILE A 4 -31.06 33.66 -38.17
C ILE A 4 -32.26 32.74 -38.39
N THR A 5 -32.51 32.37 -39.63
CA THR A 5 -33.59 31.43 -40.00
C THR A 5 -32.98 30.10 -40.40
N ILE A 6 -33.27 29.05 -39.64
CA ILE A 6 -32.81 27.68 -39.90
C ILE A 6 -34.06 26.81 -40.10
N ASN A 7 -34.16 26.12 -41.24
CA ASN A 7 -35.30 25.26 -41.59
C ASN A 7 -36.69 25.93 -41.42
N GLY A 8 -36.78 27.22 -41.75
CA GLY A 8 -38.03 27.99 -41.68
C GLY A 8 -38.39 28.55 -40.30
N ALA A 9 -37.59 28.28 -39.26
CA ALA A 9 -37.74 28.89 -37.93
C ALA A 9 -36.71 30.02 -37.73
N THR A 10 -37.19 31.23 -37.39
CA THR A 10 -36.34 32.40 -37.16
C THR A 10 -36.14 32.64 -35.67
N THR A 11 -34.88 32.61 -35.22
CA THR A 11 -34.50 32.90 -33.83
C THR A 11 -33.45 34.02 -33.79
N LEU A 12 -33.51 34.85 -32.74
CA LEU A 12 -32.52 35.91 -32.50
C LEU A 12 -31.29 35.32 -31.80
N TYR A 13 -30.11 35.54 -32.38
CA TYR A 13 -28.85 35.13 -31.79
C TYR A 13 -27.94 36.33 -31.53
N GLU A 14 -27.13 36.22 -30.48
CA GLU A 14 -26.00 37.12 -30.26
C GLU A 14 -24.78 36.58 -30.99
N ILE A 15 -24.18 37.39 -31.87
CA ILE A 15 -23.00 37.00 -32.62
C ILE A 15 -21.79 37.21 -31.73
N GLU A 16 -21.07 36.13 -31.48
CA GLU A 16 -19.77 36.14 -30.84
C GLU A 16 -18.66 35.94 -31.89
N SER A 17 -17.46 36.42 -31.54
CA SER A 17 -16.26 36.55 -32.38
C SER A 17 -15.88 35.33 -33.25
N ILE A 18 -15.10 35.60 -34.31
CA ILE A 18 -14.46 34.62 -35.22
C ILE A 18 -13.56 33.66 -34.42
N LYS A 19 -13.76 32.35 -34.59
CA LYS A 19 -12.91 31.31 -33.97
C LYS A 19 -11.69 31.02 -34.86
N PRO A 20 -10.45 31.35 -34.43
CA PRO A 20 -9.27 31.32 -35.30
C PRO A 20 -8.75 29.92 -35.67
N HIS A 21 -9.29 28.86 -35.06
CA HIS A 21 -8.88 27.47 -35.25
C HIS A 21 -9.78 26.69 -36.22
N LEU A 22 -10.79 27.34 -36.81
CA LEU A 22 -11.66 26.73 -37.81
C LEU A 22 -11.13 27.06 -39.22
N PRO A 23 -11.15 26.09 -40.15
CA PRO A 23 -10.55 26.25 -41.48
C PRO A 23 -11.26 27.31 -42.35
N THR A 24 -12.46 27.74 -41.95
CA THR A 24 -13.26 28.77 -42.60
C THR A 24 -13.60 29.88 -41.61
N ARG A 25 -13.82 31.13 -42.07
CA ARG A 25 -14.30 32.25 -41.22
C ARG A 25 -15.72 31.97 -40.70
N LEU A 26 -15.81 31.15 -39.67
CA LEU A 26 -17.07 30.80 -39.01
C LEU A 26 -17.36 31.80 -37.88
N HIS A 27 -18.55 32.40 -37.91
CA HIS A 27 -19.09 33.16 -36.78
C HIS A 27 -19.78 32.20 -35.81
N CYS A 28 -19.54 32.39 -34.51
CA CYS A 28 -20.17 31.60 -33.46
C CYS A 28 -21.34 32.41 -32.90
N ALA A 29 -22.55 31.87 -32.93
CA ALA A 29 -23.72 32.57 -32.40
C ALA A 29 -24.36 31.73 -31.29
N ARG A 30 -24.74 32.38 -30.17
CA ARG A 30 -25.33 31.71 -29.01
C ARG A 30 -26.75 32.21 -28.75
N GLY A 31 -27.70 31.29 -28.58
CA GLY A 31 -29.10 31.61 -28.32
C GLY A 31 -29.87 30.38 -27.84
N GLU A 32 -30.73 30.54 -26.84
CA GLU A 32 -31.61 29.49 -26.28
C GLU A 32 -30.91 28.13 -26.01
N GLY A 33 -29.69 28.17 -25.45
CA GLY A 33 -28.93 26.97 -25.11
C GLY A 33 -28.29 26.24 -26.30
N ARG A 34 -28.35 26.81 -27.51
CA ARG A 34 -27.72 26.27 -28.71
C ARG A 34 -26.60 27.18 -29.21
N THR A 35 -25.50 26.57 -29.63
CA THR A 35 -24.40 27.22 -30.34
C THR A 35 -24.52 26.87 -31.81
N VAL A 36 -24.55 27.88 -32.67
CA VAL A 36 -24.59 27.71 -34.13
C VAL A 36 -23.30 28.28 -34.72
N TYR A 37 -22.72 27.55 -35.67
CA TYR A 37 -21.58 28.02 -36.46
C TYR A 37 -22.08 28.40 -37.86
N LEU A 38 -21.84 29.64 -38.26
CA LEU A 38 -22.27 30.18 -39.55
C LEU A 38 -21.05 30.35 -40.43
N SER A 39 -21.05 29.73 -41.61
CA SER A 39 -20.04 30.02 -42.61
C SER A 39 -20.45 31.23 -43.46
N ASN A 40 -19.46 31.97 -43.96
CA ASN A 40 -19.64 33.10 -44.87
C ASN A 40 -19.33 32.78 -46.33
N ASP A 41 -19.05 31.51 -46.65
CA ASP A 41 -18.62 31.03 -47.98
C ASP A 41 -19.41 29.80 -48.46
N ASP A 42 -20.61 29.57 -47.90
CA ASP A 42 -21.47 28.39 -48.14
C ASP A 42 -20.84 27.03 -47.77
N SER A 43 -19.68 26.99 -47.11
CA SER A 43 -19.16 25.73 -46.57
C SER A 43 -19.98 25.23 -45.38
N VAL A 44 -20.19 23.93 -45.33
CA VAL A 44 -20.81 23.25 -44.19
C VAL A 44 -19.70 22.90 -43.20
N TYR A 45 -19.89 23.26 -41.92
CA TYR A 45 -18.96 22.84 -40.87
C TYR A 45 -18.98 21.30 -40.74
N THR A 46 -17.83 20.69 -40.96
CA THR A 46 -17.53 19.31 -40.56
C THR A 46 -16.70 19.35 -39.29
N ALA A 47 -17.19 18.70 -38.24
CA ALA A 47 -16.39 18.49 -37.04
C ALA A 47 -15.13 17.68 -37.42
N PRO A 48 -13.94 18.01 -36.89
CA PRO A 48 -12.78 17.15 -37.03
C PRO A 48 -13.16 15.74 -36.58
N GLU A 49 -12.80 14.71 -37.36
CA GLU A 49 -12.94 13.34 -36.85
C GLU A 49 -12.11 13.25 -35.56
N GLU A 50 -12.76 12.91 -34.45
CA GLU A 50 -12.02 12.46 -33.26
C GLU A 50 -11.16 11.31 -33.75
N SER A 51 -9.84 11.48 -33.71
CA SER A 51 -8.91 10.47 -34.21
C SER A 51 -9.21 9.17 -33.48
N GLY A 52 -9.89 8.26 -34.18
CA GLY A 52 -10.25 6.93 -33.70
C GLY A 52 -8.97 6.14 -33.51
N GLY A 53 -8.34 6.32 -32.36
CA GLY A 53 -7.32 5.39 -31.89
C GLY A 53 -7.99 4.03 -31.72
N LEU A 54 -7.41 2.99 -32.32
CA LEU A 54 -7.78 1.61 -32.05
C LEU A 54 -7.93 1.42 -30.51
N PRO A 55 -8.89 0.60 -30.03
CA PRO A 55 -8.91 0.26 -28.61
C PRO A 55 -7.53 -0.33 -28.28
N ARG A 56 -6.79 0.35 -27.40
CA ARG A 56 -5.55 -0.20 -26.85
C ARG A 56 -5.93 -1.51 -26.16
N GLU A 57 -5.24 -2.59 -26.49
CA GLU A 57 -5.40 -3.84 -25.75
C GLU A 57 -5.29 -3.56 -24.24
N PRO A 58 -6.10 -4.24 -23.40
CA PRO A 58 -5.98 -4.10 -21.95
C PRO A 58 -4.53 -4.33 -21.53
N TYR A 59 -3.99 -3.43 -20.71
CA TYR A 59 -2.63 -3.58 -20.20
C TYR A 59 -2.52 -4.85 -19.34
N GLU A 60 -1.60 -5.73 -19.70
CA GLU A 60 -1.23 -6.91 -18.92
C GLU A 60 0.11 -6.64 -18.21
N PRO A 61 0.14 -6.66 -16.85
CA PRO A 61 1.37 -6.46 -16.10
C PRO A 61 2.39 -7.56 -16.40
N THR A 62 3.66 -7.17 -16.46
CA THR A 62 4.79 -8.10 -16.52
C THR A 62 4.99 -8.82 -15.18
N LEU A 63 5.67 -9.97 -15.21
CA LEU A 63 6.04 -10.69 -13.98
C LEU A 63 6.83 -9.80 -13.01
N GLU A 64 7.73 -8.95 -13.51
CA GLU A 64 8.54 -8.04 -12.69
C GLU A 64 7.69 -6.99 -11.98
N GLU A 65 6.66 -6.45 -12.65
CA GLU A 65 5.70 -5.53 -12.04
C GLU A 65 4.88 -6.23 -10.96
N LEU A 66 4.43 -7.47 -11.21
CA LEU A 66 3.72 -8.27 -10.23
C LEU A 66 4.62 -8.64 -9.02
N GLN A 67 5.88 -8.98 -9.25
CA GLN A 67 6.87 -9.22 -8.18
C GLN A 67 7.06 -7.97 -7.33
N THR A 68 7.14 -6.79 -7.94
CA THR A 68 7.25 -5.51 -7.21
C THR A 68 6.05 -5.27 -6.30
N VAL A 69 4.83 -5.50 -6.80
CA VAL A 69 3.60 -5.39 -6.01
C VAL A 69 3.57 -6.43 -4.88
N LYS A 70 3.99 -7.67 -5.16
CA LYS A 70 4.03 -8.74 -4.16
C LYS A 70 5.04 -8.45 -3.05
N LEU A 71 6.22 -7.95 -3.39
CA LEU A 71 7.24 -7.51 -2.43
C LEU A 71 6.70 -6.43 -1.50
N ALA A 72 6.04 -5.41 -2.05
CA ALA A 72 5.40 -4.36 -1.24
C ALA A 72 4.34 -4.95 -0.31
N THR A 73 3.49 -5.84 -0.82
CA THR A 73 2.43 -6.49 -0.05
C THR A 73 2.98 -7.30 1.12
N VAL A 74 4.01 -8.13 0.89
CA VAL A 74 4.66 -8.93 1.93
C VAL A 74 5.38 -8.05 2.94
N ASN A 75 6.03 -6.96 2.52
CA ASN A 75 6.66 -6.02 3.44
C ASN A 75 5.62 -5.34 4.35
N THR A 76 4.50 -4.88 3.80
CA THR A 76 3.40 -4.29 4.57
C THR A 76 2.84 -5.29 5.57
N ALA A 77 2.58 -6.54 5.15
CA ALA A 77 2.08 -7.58 6.04
C ALA A 77 3.09 -7.92 7.15
N CYS A 78 4.38 -8.02 6.83
CA CYS A 78 5.44 -8.23 7.81
C CYS A 78 5.45 -7.15 8.88
N ASN A 79 5.47 -5.89 8.46
CA ASN A 79 5.47 -4.77 9.38
C ASN A 79 4.22 -4.77 10.25
N ALA A 80 3.04 -5.01 9.65
CA ALA A 80 1.79 -5.09 10.40
C ALA A 80 1.83 -6.16 11.49
N VAL A 81 2.29 -7.38 11.17
CA VAL A 81 2.38 -8.48 12.14
C VAL A 81 3.44 -8.22 13.21
N ILE A 82 4.60 -7.65 12.85
CA ILE A 82 5.61 -7.24 13.83
C ILE A 82 4.99 -6.23 14.80
N THR A 83 4.35 -5.17 14.29
CA THR A 83 3.78 -4.11 15.13
C THR A 83 2.56 -4.54 15.94
N ALA A 84 1.79 -5.50 15.42
CA ALA A 84 0.71 -6.14 16.18
C ALA A 84 1.26 -6.83 17.44
N GLY A 85 2.53 -7.22 17.44
CA GLY A 85 3.18 -7.72 18.64
C GLY A 85 2.77 -9.14 19.01
N CYS A 86 2.86 -9.47 20.30
CA CYS A 86 2.74 -10.85 20.76
C CYS A 86 2.10 -10.97 22.14
N ASP A 87 1.50 -12.12 22.39
CA ASP A 87 1.04 -12.53 23.72
C ASP A 87 2.19 -13.09 24.55
N VAL A 88 2.23 -12.74 25.83
CA VAL A 88 3.26 -13.19 26.78
C VAL A 88 2.58 -13.76 28.00
N THR A 89 2.97 -14.98 28.38
CA THR A 89 2.60 -15.57 29.68
C THR A 89 3.56 -15.07 30.74
N LEU A 90 3.05 -14.37 31.75
CA LEU A 90 3.81 -13.81 32.85
C LEU A 90 4.08 -14.85 33.95
N THR A 91 4.91 -14.48 34.93
CA THR A 91 5.31 -15.37 36.03
C THR A 91 4.14 -15.82 36.92
N ASP A 92 3.07 -15.01 37.01
CA ASP A 92 1.84 -15.33 37.74
C ASP A 92 0.86 -16.22 36.93
N GLY A 93 1.20 -16.55 35.68
CA GLY A 93 0.40 -17.35 34.76
C GLY A 93 -0.65 -16.57 33.98
N SER A 94 -0.75 -15.24 34.16
CA SER A 94 -1.59 -14.40 33.31
C SER A 94 -1.00 -14.29 31.89
N ILE A 95 -1.86 -14.06 30.90
CA ILE A 95 -1.45 -13.82 29.51
C ILE A 95 -1.86 -12.40 29.15
N GLU A 96 -0.89 -11.60 28.73
CA GLU A 96 -1.09 -10.20 28.32
C GLU A 96 -0.54 -9.98 26.91
N HIS A 97 -1.16 -9.07 26.17
CA HIS A 97 -0.76 -8.72 24.80
C HIS A 97 0.08 -7.44 24.79
N TYR A 98 1.16 -7.45 24.04
CA TYR A 98 2.06 -6.29 23.90
C TYR A 98 2.25 -5.97 22.42
N SER A 99 1.71 -4.84 21.99
CA SER A 99 2.04 -4.25 20.70
C SER A 99 3.52 -3.86 20.64
N LEU A 100 4.09 -3.91 19.45
CA LEU A 100 5.49 -3.62 19.21
C LEU A 100 5.62 -2.52 18.15
N SER A 101 4.95 -1.39 18.36
CA SER A 101 5.28 -0.20 17.58
C SER A 101 6.77 0.15 17.75
N GLU A 102 7.33 0.99 16.87
CA GLU A 102 8.74 1.41 17.00
C GLU A 102 9.01 2.05 18.37
N THR A 103 8.04 2.80 18.90
CA THR A 103 8.15 3.41 20.24
C THR A 103 8.10 2.36 21.34
N ASP A 104 7.22 1.36 21.23
CA ASP A 104 7.12 0.28 22.23
C ASP A 104 8.38 -0.56 22.26
N GLN A 105 8.97 -0.86 21.10
CA GLN A 105 10.25 -1.57 20.99
C GLN A 105 11.40 -0.80 21.67
N ILE A 106 11.45 0.53 21.52
CA ILE A 106 12.44 1.39 22.20
C ILE A 106 12.21 1.37 23.71
N ASN A 107 10.96 1.54 24.15
CA ASN A 107 10.60 1.56 25.57
C ASN A 107 10.89 0.22 26.24
N LEU A 108 10.56 -0.89 25.58
CA LEU A 108 10.84 -2.24 26.07
C LEU A 108 12.35 -2.49 26.16
N SER A 109 13.13 -2.03 25.18
CA SER A 109 14.59 -2.13 25.23
C SER A 109 15.18 -1.39 26.44
N ALA A 110 14.63 -0.23 26.78
CA ALA A 110 15.03 0.51 27.98
C ALA A 110 14.62 -0.22 29.28
N ALA A 111 13.42 -0.80 29.31
CA ALA A 111 12.95 -1.60 30.44
C ALA A 111 13.85 -2.83 30.67
N VAL A 112 14.16 -3.58 29.60
CA VAL A 112 15.07 -4.74 29.63
C VAL A 112 16.46 -4.33 30.11
N ALA A 113 17.01 -3.23 29.60
CA ALA A 113 18.32 -2.73 30.03
C ALA A 113 18.33 -2.35 31.52
N ALA A 114 17.25 -1.75 32.03
CA ALA A 114 17.14 -1.38 33.43
C ALA A 114 17.12 -2.60 34.37
N VAL A 115 16.37 -3.65 34.01
CA VAL A 115 16.32 -4.87 34.83
C VAL A 115 17.63 -5.66 34.75
N GLN A 116 18.30 -5.68 33.59
CA GLN A 116 19.66 -6.23 33.44
C GLN A 116 20.69 -5.47 34.28
N ALA A 117 20.50 -4.17 34.48
CA ALA A 117 21.32 -3.34 35.38
C ALA A 117 20.99 -3.54 36.87
N GLY A 118 20.06 -4.43 37.22
CA GLY A 118 19.71 -4.79 38.59
C GLY A 118 18.47 -4.11 39.16
N ALA A 119 17.65 -3.45 38.33
CA ALA A 119 16.34 -2.98 38.79
C ALA A 119 15.44 -4.17 39.12
N ALA A 120 14.81 -4.16 40.30
CA ALA A 120 13.92 -5.24 40.74
C ALA A 120 12.56 -5.25 40.02
N ALA A 121 12.17 -4.11 39.46
CA ALA A 121 10.91 -3.91 38.74
C ALA A 121 11.01 -2.69 37.82
N TYR A 122 10.15 -2.60 36.80
CA TYR A 122 10.07 -1.47 35.88
C TYR A 122 8.61 -1.09 35.59
N PRO A 123 8.27 0.21 35.52
CA PRO A 123 6.94 0.64 35.10
C PRO A 123 6.74 0.43 33.59
N TYR A 124 5.77 -0.40 33.20
CA TYR A 124 5.47 -0.69 31.80
C TYR A 124 3.96 -0.92 31.60
N HIS A 125 3.51 -1.19 30.38
CA HIS A 125 2.09 -1.45 30.09
C HIS A 125 1.91 -2.54 29.04
N ALA A 126 0.80 -3.28 29.17
CA ALA A 126 0.22 -4.09 28.10
C ALA A 126 -0.76 -3.25 27.28
N ASP A 127 -1.27 -3.82 26.19
CA ASP A 127 -2.24 -3.16 25.32
C ASP A 127 -3.57 -2.92 26.03
N GLY A 128 -4.05 -1.66 26.00
CA GLY A 128 -5.33 -1.26 26.62
C GLY A 128 -5.30 -1.14 28.15
N GLU A 129 -4.18 -1.49 28.78
CA GLU A 129 -4.02 -1.49 30.24
C GLU A 129 -3.33 -0.22 30.76
N LEU A 130 -3.55 0.08 32.04
CA LEU A 130 -2.81 1.15 32.72
C LEU A 130 -1.37 0.72 32.98
N CYS A 131 -0.46 1.70 33.02
CA CYS A 131 0.92 1.48 33.44
C CYS A 131 0.97 0.91 34.86
N LYS A 132 1.71 -0.18 35.04
CA LYS A 132 1.92 -0.86 36.32
C LYS A 132 3.38 -1.30 36.47
N MET A 133 3.77 -1.64 37.69
CA MET A 133 5.09 -2.20 37.95
C MET A 133 5.10 -3.68 37.56
N TYR A 134 5.97 -4.03 36.61
CA TYR A 134 6.30 -5.42 36.30
C TYR A 134 7.58 -5.82 37.02
N SER A 135 7.66 -7.07 37.47
CA SER A 135 8.89 -7.61 38.07
C SER A 135 10.02 -7.70 37.04
N ALA A 136 11.27 -7.80 37.52
CA ALA A 136 12.41 -8.03 36.63
C ALA A 136 12.23 -9.28 35.74
N ASP A 137 11.67 -10.35 36.32
CA ASP A 137 11.42 -11.61 35.61
C ASP A 137 10.34 -11.43 34.53
N ASP A 138 9.25 -10.71 34.83
CA ASP A 138 8.20 -10.44 33.85
C ASP A 138 8.71 -9.56 32.70
N ILE A 139 9.50 -8.51 32.99
CA ILE A 139 10.12 -7.69 31.94
C ILE A 139 11.07 -8.52 31.07
N ALA A 140 11.82 -9.45 31.66
CA ALA A 140 12.67 -10.36 30.90
C ALA A 140 11.84 -11.28 29.98
N LEU A 141 10.72 -11.83 30.46
CA LEU A 141 9.80 -12.63 29.65
C LEU A 141 9.23 -11.83 28.48
N ILE A 142 8.75 -10.61 28.74
CA ILE A 142 8.21 -9.72 27.70
C ILE A 142 9.30 -9.38 26.67
N GLY A 143 10.49 -9.02 27.13
CA GLY A 143 11.64 -8.71 26.28
C GLY A 143 12.07 -9.88 25.39
N THR A 144 12.14 -11.09 25.94
CA THR A 144 12.48 -12.30 25.20
C THR A 144 11.42 -12.64 24.16
N ALA A 145 10.13 -12.58 24.52
CA ALA A 145 9.03 -12.83 23.60
C ALA A 145 9.03 -11.81 22.43
N ALA A 146 9.16 -10.51 22.74
CA ALA A 146 9.21 -9.46 21.73
C ALA A 146 10.41 -9.61 20.78
N THR A 147 11.58 -9.94 21.33
CA THR A 147 12.80 -10.19 20.53
C THR A 147 12.60 -11.40 19.62
N GLY A 148 12.05 -12.49 20.15
CA GLY A 148 11.74 -13.70 19.37
C GLY A 148 10.74 -13.43 18.25
N HIS A 149 9.64 -12.72 18.55
CA HIS A 149 8.61 -12.33 17.59
C HIS A 149 9.19 -11.52 16.42
N LYS A 150 9.94 -10.46 16.74
CA LYS A 150 10.57 -9.61 15.72
C LYS A 150 11.60 -10.39 14.91
N LEU A 151 12.45 -11.18 15.55
CA LEU A 151 13.47 -11.98 14.87
C LEU A 151 12.82 -12.97 13.89
N TYR A 152 11.78 -13.69 14.33
CA TYR A 152 11.06 -14.63 13.49
C TYR A 152 10.49 -13.96 12.25
N HIS A 153 9.70 -12.89 12.42
CA HIS A 153 9.01 -12.25 11.29
C HIS A 153 9.96 -11.51 10.34
N THR A 154 11.01 -10.88 10.87
CA THR A 154 12.03 -10.26 10.00
C THR A 154 12.78 -11.31 9.18
N THR A 155 13.14 -12.44 9.80
CA THR A 155 13.78 -13.57 9.09
C THR A 155 12.84 -14.14 8.05
N TYR A 156 11.60 -14.47 8.42
CA TYR A 156 10.59 -15.01 7.52
C TYR A 156 10.33 -14.11 6.31
N CYS A 157 10.16 -12.80 6.53
CA CYS A 157 9.94 -11.83 5.46
C CYS A 157 11.13 -11.76 4.50
N ASN A 158 12.37 -11.83 5.00
CA ASN A 158 13.55 -11.90 4.14
C ASN A 158 13.53 -13.15 3.24
N HIS A 159 13.07 -14.29 3.75
CA HIS A 159 12.96 -15.53 2.97
C HIS A 159 11.82 -15.44 1.93
N LEU A 160 10.66 -14.90 2.29
CA LEU A 160 9.59 -14.64 1.32
C LEU A 160 10.05 -13.73 0.19
N ARG A 161 10.78 -12.66 0.51
CA ARG A 161 11.34 -11.75 -0.51
C ARG A 161 12.31 -12.47 -1.44
N ALA A 162 13.19 -13.32 -0.91
CA ALA A 162 14.10 -14.12 -1.70
C ALA A 162 13.33 -15.08 -2.63
N TRP A 163 12.29 -15.74 -2.11
CA TRP A 163 11.43 -16.62 -2.91
C TRP A 163 10.73 -15.86 -4.05
N ILE A 164 10.12 -14.71 -3.76
CA ILE A 164 9.44 -13.86 -4.75
C ILE A 164 10.39 -13.47 -5.89
N GLN A 165 11.66 -13.20 -5.61
CA GLN A 165 12.63 -12.82 -6.64
C GLN A 165 13.07 -14.01 -7.52
N GLN A 166 12.91 -15.25 -7.04
CA GLN A 166 13.39 -16.44 -7.73
C GLN A 166 12.37 -17.06 -8.67
N VAL A 167 11.06 -16.88 -8.44
CA VAL A 167 9.99 -17.45 -9.29
C VAL A 167 10.09 -17.00 -10.75
N LYS A 168 9.56 -17.82 -11.65
CA LYS A 168 9.64 -17.64 -13.12
C LYS A 168 8.27 -17.50 -13.78
N THR A 169 7.20 -17.75 -13.02
CA THR A 169 5.83 -17.76 -13.52
C THR A 169 4.90 -16.98 -12.59
N THR A 170 3.77 -16.52 -13.13
CA THR A 170 2.72 -15.87 -12.37
C THR A 170 2.07 -16.82 -11.38
N GLU A 171 1.94 -18.10 -11.74
CA GLU A 171 1.34 -19.13 -10.89
C GLU A 171 2.18 -19.39 -9.64
N GLU A 172 3.51 -19.46 -9.78
CA GLU A 172 4.43 -19.56 -8.64
C GLU A 172 4.37 -18.32 -7.74
N LEU A 173 4.26 -17.13 -8.34
CA LEU A 173 4.17 -15.87 -7.59
C LEU A 173 2.85 -15.77 -6.80
N ASP A 174 1.75 -16.27 -7.36
CA ASP A 174 0.43 -16.26 -6.75
C ASP A 174 0.34 -17.19 -5.54
N ALA A 175 1.12 -18.28 -5.53
CA ALA A 175 1.24 -19.17 -4.39
C ALA A 175 1.90 -18.51 -3.16
N ILE A 176 2.61 -17.39 -3.35
CA ILE A 176 3.30 -16.69 -2.27
C ILE A 176 2.37 -15.65 -1.62
N TYR A 177 2.16 -15.81 -0.32
CA TYR A 177 1.47 -14.85 0.55
C TYR A 177 2.10 -14.87 1.95
N TYR A 178 1.82 -13.85 2.75
CA TYR A 178 2.34 -13.80 4.12
C TYR A 178 1.68 -14.90 4.96
N GLY A 179 2.48 -15.83 5.48
CA GLY A 179 2.00 -17.05 6.14
C GLY A 179 2.07 -18.31 5.26
N ALA A 180 2.50 -18.21 4.00
CA ALA A 180 2.80 -19.37 3.17
C ALA A 180 3.96 -20.19 3.76
N GLU A 181 3.86 -21.52 3.63
CA GLU A 181 4.97 -22.41 3.95
C GLU A 181 6.13 -22.15 2.98
N LEU A 182 7.34 -22.00 3.53
CA LEU A 182 8.54 -21.77 2.71
C LEU A 182 8.93 -23.05 1.97
N PRO A 183 9.53 -22.93 0.76
CA PRO A 183 10.25 -24.04 0.14
C PRO A 183 11.30 -24.64 1.08
N ASP A 184 11.53 -25.95 0.98
CA ASP A 184 12.36 -26.73 1.91
C ASP A 184 13.75 -26.12 2.19
N ASP A 185 14.41 -25.58 1.16
CA ASP A 185 15.73 -24.97 1.28
C ASP A 185 15.70 -23.66 2.08
N LEU A 186 14.70 -22.82 1.82
CA LEU A 186 14.47 -21.58 2.57
C LEU A 186 13.99 -21.86 4.00
N ALA A 187 13.12 -22.85 4.19
CA ALA A 187 12.69 -23.30 5.51
C ALA A 187 13.88 -23.81 6.34
N SER A 188 14.74 -24.65 5.74
CA SER A 188 15.94 -25.16 6.40
C SER A 188 16.93 -24.04 6.75
N ASN A 189 17.10 -23.06 5.87
CA ASN A 189 17.96 -21.90 6.14
C ASN A 189 17.42 -21.07 7.31
N MET A 190 16.12 -20.74 7.28
CA MET A 190 15.46 -20.00 8.35
C MET A 190 15.59 -20.72 9.69
N ASN A 191 15.33 -22.03 9.74
CA ASN A 191 15.45 -22.81 10.97
C ASN A 191 16.87 -22.76 11.54
N THR A 192 17.90 -22.88 10.69
CA THR A 192 19.31 -22.78 11.11
C THR A 192 19.62 -21.43 11.76
N ILE A 193 19.11 -20.34 11.19
CA ILE A 193 19.30 -18.98 11.73
C ILE A 193 18.62 -18.84 13.09
N LEU A 194 17.37 -19.30 13.21
CA LEU A 194 16.60 -19.17 14.45
C LEU A 194 17.18 -20.03 15.59
N THR A 195 17.68 -21.23 15.31
CA THR A 195 18.32 -22.08 16.32
C THR A 195 19.66 -21.50 16.79
N ALA A 196 20.47 -20.95 15.89
CA ALA A 196 21.75 -20.36 16.25
C ALA A 196 21.63 -19.20 17.24
N VAL A 197 20.53 -18.43 17.18
CA VAL A 197 20.27 -17.34 18.14
C VAL A 197 19.85 -17.88 19.50
N SER A 198 19.07 -18.97 19.55
CA SER A 198 18.64 -19.57 20.81
C SER A 198 19.77 -20.25 21.61
N GLU A 199 20.86 -20.64 20.95
CA GLU A 199 22.02 -21.28 21.59
C GLU A 199 23.09 -20.27 22.07
N GLY A 200 22.98 -19.00 21.67
CA GLY A 200 23.92 -17.92 21.99
C GLY A 200 23.43 -16.88 23.00
N ALA A 201 22.20 -17.05 23.52
CA ALA A 201 21.54 -16.14 24.46
C ALA A 201 21.59 -16.67 25.90
#